data_AF-A0A7I7LMN5-F1
#
_entry.id   AF-A0A7I7LMN5-F1
#
_cell.length_a   1.000
_cell.length_b   1.000
_cell.length_c   1.000
_cell.angle_alpha   90.00
_cell.angle_beta   90.00
_cell.angle_gamma   90.00
#
_symmetry.space_group_name_H-M   'P 1'
#
loop_
_entity.id
_entity.type
_entity.pdbx_description
1 polymer ?
#
loop_
_entity_poly.entity_id
_entity_poly.type
_entity_poly.pdbx_seq_one_letter_code
_entity_poly.pdbx_strand_id
1 'polypeptide(L)' 'MISTIFETNLSLQDARLNAVMKKLTGWAAIIAVPTAITGFYGQNVPYLGFGTLAGFLASTSVIVVLMALLYVMFRRRDWL' A
#
# COMPACT_ATOMS: atom_id res chain seq x y z
N MET A 1 -7.27 -25.01 -33.96
CA MET A 1 -6.70 -25.78 -32.84
C MET A 1 -5.35 -25.25 -32.38
N ILE A 2 -4.39 -24.96 -33.26
CA ILE A 2 -3.10 -24.34 -32.85
C ILE A 2 -3.30 -22.91 -32.30
N SER A 3 -4.16 -22.09 -32.93
CA SER A 3 -4.52 -20.75 -32.45
C SER A 3 -5.10 -20.74 -31.03
N THR A 4 -5.99 -21.68 -30.72
CA THR A 4 -6.60 -21.82 -29.39
C THR A 4 -5.56 -22.11 -28.30
N ILE A 5 -4.51 -22.86 -28.62
CA ILE A 5 -3.40 -23.12 -27.67
C ILE A 5 -2.59 -21.84 -27.44
N PHE A 6 -2.32 -21.04 -28.48
CA PHE A 6 -1.67 -19.74 -28.33
C PHE A 6 -2.53 -18.75 -27.53
N GLU A 7 -3.83 -18.67 -27.80
CA GLU A 7 -4.79 -17.84 -27.05
C GLU A 7 -4.91 -18.26 -25.57
N THR A 8 -4.87 -19.57 -25.30
CA THR A 8 -4.84 -20.09 -23.93
C THR A 8 -3.54 -19.70 -23.21
N ASN A 9 -2.39 -19.77 -23.90
CA ASN A 9 -1.12 -19.34 -23.31
C ASN A 9 -1.07 -17.84 -23.02
N LEU A 10 -1.61 -17.01 -23.92
CA LEU A 10 -1.71 -15.56 -23.72
C LEU A 10 -2.63 -15.21 -22.54
N SER A 11 -3.81 -15.82 -22.45
CA SER A 11 -4.74 -15.59 -21.33
C SER A 11 -4.18 -16.04 -19.97
N LEU A 12 -3.42 -17.14 -19.92
CA LEU A 12 -2.68 -17.55 -18.72
C LEU A 12 -1.58 -16.55 -18.33
N GLN A 13 -0.89 -15.97 -19.32
CA GLN A 13 0.12 -14.95 -19.09
C GLN A 13 -0.49 -13.65 -18.54
N ASP A 14 -1.61 -13.20 -19.09
CA ASP A 14 -2.37 -12.04 -18.61
C ASP A 14 -2.90 -12.25 -17.18
N ALA A 15 -3.41 -13.44 -16.86
CA ALA A 15 -3.85 -13.78 -15.50
C ALA A 15 -2.69 -13.68 -14.49
N ARG A 16 -1.50 -14.15 -14.87
CA ARG A 16 -0.29 -14.05 -14.05
C ARG A 16 0.15 -12.61 -13.86
N LEU A 17 0.17 -11.81 -14.93
CA LEU A 17 0.52 -10.39 -14.85
C LEU A 17 -0.45 -9.63 -13.95
N ASN A 18 -1.76 -9.88 -14.08
CA ASN A 18 -2.77 -9.30 -13.19
C ASN A 18 -2.55 -9.66 -11.72
N ALA A 19 -2.18 -10.91 -11.42
CA ALA A 19 -1.87 -11.32 -10.05
C ALA A 19 -0.63 -10.59 -9.51
N VAL A 20 0.43 -10.45 -10.32
CA VAL A 20 1.64 -9.70 -9.94
C VAL A 20 1.33 -8.22 -9.72
N MET A 21 0.56 -7.60 -10.61
CA MET A 21 0.18 -6.20 -10.51
C MET A 21 -0.66 -5.91 -9.26
N LYS A 22 -1.59 -6.80 -8.88
CA LYS A 22 -2.34 -6.68 -7.61
C LYS A 22 -1.41 -6.69 -6.40
N LYS A 23 -0.42 -7.59 -6.38
CA LYS A 23 0.56 -7.66 -5.28
C LYS A 23 1.46 -6.43 -5.23
N LEU A 24 1.98 -6.01 -6.38
CA LEU A 24 2.85 -4.84 -6.48
C LEU A 24 2.13 -3.57 -5.98
N THR A 25 0.91 -3.34 -6.45
CA THR A 25 0.10 -2.17 -6.07
C THR A 25 -0.34 -2.22 -4.61
N GLY A 26 -0.69 -3.39 -4.08
CA GLY A 26 -1.00 -3.57 -2.66
C GLY A 26 0.16 -3.21 -1.75
N TRP A 27 1.36 -3.72 -2.03
CA TRP A 27 2.57 -3.37 -1.28
C TRP A 27 2.97 -1.90 -1.43
N ALA A 28 2.87 -1.34 -2.64
CA ALA A 28 3.15 0.08 -2.87
C ALA A 28 2.24 0.99 -2.03
N ALA A 29 0.94 0.66 -1.94
CA ALA A 29 -0.01 1.42 -1.13
C ALA A 29 0.34 1.37 0.38
N ILE A 30 0.78 0.21 0.88
CA ILE A 30 1.20 0.06 2.29
C ILE A 30 2.42 0.95 2.59
N ILE A 31 3.38 1.05 1.68
CA ILE A 31 4.61 1.87 1.85
C ILE A 31 4.33 3.37 1.66
N ALA A 32 3.40 3.72 0.77
CA ALA A 32 3.08 5.12 0.47
C ALA A 32 2.50 5.87 1.68
N VAL A 33 1.68 5.21 2.50
CA VAL A 33 1.03 5.82 3.68
C VAL A 33 2.00 6.35 4.74
N PRO A 34 2.91 5.54 5.33
CA PRO A 34 3.86 6.06 6.31
C PRO A 34 4.73 7.16 5.70
N THR A 35 5.14 7.02 4.44
CA THR A 35 5.97 8.02 3.73
C THR A 35 5.26 9.36 3.60
N ALA A 36 3.97 9.37 3.26
CA ALA A 36 3.18 10.60 3.17
C ALA A 36 3.00 11.27 4.54
N ILE A 37 2.75 10.49 5.59
CA ILE A 37 2.54 11.01 6.95
C ILE A 37 3.85 11.55 7.52
N THR A 38 4.95 10.82 7.41
CA THR A 38 6.27 11.30 7.87
C THR A 38 6.72 12.53 7.10
N GLY A 39 6.44 12.59 5.79
CA GLY A 39 6.70 13.78 4.97
C GLY A 39 5.91 15.01 5.44
N PHE A 40 4.65 14.85 5.83
CA PHE A 40 3.83 15.94 6.38
C PHE A 40 4.30 16.38 7.78
N TYR A 41 4.50 15.44 8.70
CA TYR A 41 4.94 15.73 10.07
C TYR A 41 6.39 16.19 10.17
N GLY A 42 7.22 15.89 9.17
CA GLY A 42 8.62 16.32 9.06
C GLY A 42 8.81 17.74 8.51
N GLN A 43 7.73 18.43 8.13
CA GLN A 43 7.81 19.84 7.72
C GLN A 43 8.19 20.72 8.92
N ASN A 44 9.10 21.67 8.72
CA ASN A 44 9.45 22.69 9.72
C ASN A 44 8.38 23.79 9.82
N VAL A 45 7.12 23.39 9.86
CA VAL A 45 5.95 24.28 9.94
C VAL A 45 5.30 24.05 11.31
N PRO A 46 5.05 25.11 12.09
CA PRO A 46 4.43 24.98 13.41
C PRO A 46 2.94 24.63 13.27
N TYR A 47 2.65 23.33 13.25
CA TYR A 47 1.30 22.78 13.39
C TYR A 47 0.96 22.51 14.86
N LEU A 48 -0.33 22.25 15.12
CA LEU A 48 -0.80 21.91 16.47
C LEU A 48 -0.09 20.64 16.99
N GLY A 49 0.72 20.77 18.04
CA GLY A 49 1.51 19.67 18.61
C GLY A 49 2.92 19.51 18.01
N PHE A 50 3.37 20.44 17.16
CA PHE A 50 4.75 20.48 16.65
C PHE A 50 5.78 20.54 17.79
N GLY A 51 6.83 19.71 17.71
CA GLY A 51 7.89 19.65 18.72
C GLY A 51 7.48 19.03 20.07
N THR A 52 6.26 18.51 20.20
CA THR A 52 5.77 17.87 21.44
C THR A 52 5.75 16.34 21.32
N LEU A 53 5.92 15.65 22.45
CA LEU A 53 5.80 14.18 22.52
C LEU A 53 4.40 13.70 22.09
N ALA A 54 3.36 14.48 22.41
CA ALA A 54 1.99 14.18 22.01
C ALA A 54 1.81 14.17 20.48
N GLY A 55 2.43 15.12 19.76
CA GLY A 55 2.41 15.16 18.30
C GLY A 55 3.15 13.97 17.66
N PHE A 56 4.26 13.54 18.26
CA PHE A 56 4.99 12.35 17.84
C PHE A 56 4.18 11.05 18.05
N LEU A 57 3.56 10.90 19.22
CA LEU A 57 2.70 9.76 19.53
C LEU A 57 1.46 9.73 18.63
N ALA A 58 0.84 10.89 18.38
CA ALA A 58 -0.32 11.00 17.50
C ALA A 58 0.04 10.55 16.06
N SER A 59 1.08 11.10 15.46
CA SER A 59 1.52 10.70 14.10
C SER A 59 1.89 9.22 14.01
N THR A 60 2.65 8.70 14.97
CA THR A 60 3.03 7.29 15.01
C THR A 60 1.81 6.38 15.13
N SER A 61 0.85 6.74 15.99
CA SER A 61 -0.38 5.96 16.14
C SER A 61 -1.21 5.92 14.85
N VAL A 62 -1.34 7.07 14.16
CA VAL A 62 -2.04 7.17 12.87
C VAL A 62 -1.35 6.31 11.80
N ILE A 63 -0.02 6.32 11.73
CA ILE A 63 0.74 5.47 10.82
C ILE A 63 0.44 4.00 11.06
N VAL A 64 0.58 3.53 12.31
CA VAL A 64 0.38 2.12 12.67
C VAL A 64 -1.06 1.68 12.38
N VAL A 65 -2.06 2.49 12.75
CA VAL A 65 -3.47 2.20 12.51
C VAL A 65 -3.77 2.09 11.02
N LEU A 66 -3.30 3.03 10.20
CA LEU A 66 -3.55 3.00 8.75
C LEU A 66 -2.81 1.86 8.06
N MET A 67 -1.56 1.57 8.45
CA MET A 67 -0.84 0.42 7.91
C MET A 67 -1.54 -0.90 8.26
N ALA A 68 -2.02 -1.06 9.50
CA ALA A 68 -2.77 -2.25 9.91
C ALA A 68 -4.08 -2.38 9.13
N LEU A 69 -4.82 -1.28 8.95
CA LEU A 69 -6.08 -1.25 8.19
C LEU A 69 -5.85 -1.65 6.73
N LEU A 70 -4.85 -1.07 6.07
CA LEU A 70 -4.50 -1.43 4.68
C LEU A 70 -4.02 -2.87 4.57
N TYR A 71 -3.18 -3.33 5.50
CA TYR A 71 -2.72 -4.72 5.52
C TYR A 71 -3.89 -5.69 5.60
N VAL A 72 -4.82 -5.48 6.54
CA VAL A 72 -6.02 -6.31 6.69
C VAL A 72 -6.89 -6.23 5.43
N MET A 73 -7.11 -5.05 4.88
CA MET A 73 -7.94 -4.87 3.69
C MET A 73 -7.36 -5.62 2.47
N PHE A 74 -6.06 -5.48 2.21
CA PHE A 74 -5.41 -6.16 1.08
C PHE A 74 -5.27 -7.66 1.31
N ARG A 75 -5.01 -8.10 2.55
CA ARG A 75 -4.96 -9.52 2.91
C ARG A 75 -6.31 -10.20 2.70
N ARG A 76 -7.41 -9.53 3.04
CA ARG A 76 -8.78 -10.05 2.81
C ARG A 76 -9.18 -10.16 1.34
N ARG A 77 -8.46 -9.47 0.44
CA ARG A 77 -8.71 -9.53 -1.01
C ARG A 77 -7.73 -10.43 -1.76
N ASP A 78 -6.84 -11.14 -1.05
CA ASP A 78 -5.73 -11.92 -1.64
C ASP A 78 -4.79 -11.06 -2.51
N TRP A 79 -4.66 -9.77 -2.19
CA TRP A 79 -3.75 -8.85 -2.87
C TRP A 79 -2.34 -8.86 -2.26
N LEU A 80 -2.09 -9.65 -1.21
CA LEU A 80 -0.79 -9.85 -0.56
C LEU A 80 -0.45 -11.34 -0.54
#